data_AF-A0A7W7TXG5-F1
#
_entry.id   AF-A0A7W7TXG5-F1
#
_cell.length_a   1.000
_cell.length_b   1.000
_cell.length_c   1.000
_cell.angle_alpha   90.00
_cell.angle_beta   90.00
_cell.angle_gamma   90.00
#
_symmetry.space_group_name_H-M   'P 1'
#
loop_
_entity.id
_entity.type
_entity.pdbx_description
1 polymer ?
#
loop_
_entity_poly.entity_id
_entity_poly.type
_entity_poly.pdbx_seq_one_letter_code
_entity_poly.pdbx_strand_id
1 'polypeptide(L)'
;MRATKTTAALAVVLAAGLLAGCGNASSPNGTSRPGGTASGDAKAPVKLAVPPLYDGAKGWDESLPWVPEHAEPPVAVLPGAAAVAVLTVGEAGGFAVRTRAAGTGKVLWTSAAWKPPLPLEYAEKKDIPTVLGVEQDGRKLVVVSAHGTVGKDDLHEGAEVVRLAVFDAAGGPATGRKPLREIDVPVSVKADNDGWRVSADGGRVLVAYGDHGRYPRWGAAVDLVSGKVTPYGAPSGLLKQCEGKNLECGWSRVVAVSPKGPLVGLGQGFGMPGAWFSDSVLPRGAARTYSFGFSSSWNGDVYGVAGGRFLAQWHGAEKNGSDGPTVWSVHEVGSGAPLARMECAYDDFPTVTSQGNSRTYPVVTSPSGRFLAAGPVAFDLGRKQGVCLQGDGNRKTIAVGAISDDGTAYGRVDGDASDPVAVLLDLKTATGDAKVLGAGVQIPQHTSVAGSGLFVTRDENENVLVALRPLR
;
A
#
# COMPACT_ATOMS: atom_id res chain seq x y z
N MET A 1 -11.81 -13.99 -79.97
CA MET A 1 -10.35 -14.22 -80.03
C MET A 1 -9.64 -12.87 -80.04
N ARG A 2 -8.58 -12.72 -79.21
CA ARG A 2 -7.65 -11.57 -79.04
C ARG A 2 -8.29 -10.29 -78.46
N ALA A 3 -8.11 -9.94 -77.18
CA ALA A 3 -6.91 -9.41 -76.50
C ALA A 3 -6.39 -8.13 -77.22
N THR A 4 -6.16 -6.96 -76.60
CA THR A 4 -5.64 -6.66 -75.25
C THR A 4 -5.71 -5.12 -75.02
N LYS A 5 -5.93 -4.69 -73.76
CA LYS A 5 -5.26 -3.61 -72.95
C LYS A 5 -4.68 -2.36 -73.68
N THR A 6 -4.69 -1.11 -73.19
CA THR A 6 -4.42 -0.60 -71.82
C THR A 6 -4.53 0.94 -71.77
N THR A 7 -4.96 1.49 -70.62
CA THR A 7 -4.53 2.76 -69.92
C THR A 7 -4.41 4.10 -70.66
N ALA A 8 -5.07 5.16 -70.19
CA ALA A 8 -4.66 6.03 -69.06
C ALA A 8 -5.41 7.39 -69.05
N ALA A 9 -5.86 7.76 -67.84
CA ALA A 9 -5.88 9.08 -67.21
C ALA A 9 -6.33 10.35 -68.00
N LEU A 10 -7.45 10.92 -67.55
CA LEU A 10 -7.59 12.38 -67.41
C LEU A 10 -7.80 12.72 -65.93
N ALA A 11 -6.86 13.47 -65.37
CA ALA A 11 -7.07 14.37 -64.25
C ALA A 11 -7.57 15.72 -64.81
N VAL A 12 -8.09 16.57 -63.91
CA VAL A 12 -8.47 18.01 -64.02
C VAL A 12 -9.96 18.16 -63.64
N VAL A 13 -10.41 19.00 -62.69
CA VAL A 13 -9.80 19.92 -61.71
C VAL A 13 -10.96 20.73 -61.07
N LEU A 14 -10.70 21.43 -59.95
CA LEU A 14 -11.47 22.54 -59.35
C LEU A 14 -12.91 22.22 -58.87
N ALA A 15 -13.51 22.87 -57.88
CA ALA A 15 -13.10 23.71 -56.76
C ALA A 15 -14.41 24.10 -56.05
N ALA A 16 -14.29 24.35 -54.74
CA ALA A 16 -15.01 25.36 -53.95
C ALA A 16 -16.53 25.53 -54.10
N GLY A 17 -17.23 25.52 -52.96
CA GLY A 17 -18.52 26.22 -52.85
C GLY A 17 -19.35 25.84 -51.64
N LEU A 18 -19.15 26.55 -50.53
CA LEU A 18 -20.04 26.61 -49.37
C LEU A 18 -21.46 27.04 -49.79
N LEU A 19 -22.49 26.41 -49.24
CA LEU A 19 -23.78 27.07 -49.00
C LEU A 19 -24.39 26.57 -47.68
N ALA A 20 -24.60 27.52 -46.77
CA ALA A 20 -25.50 27.39 -45.64
C ALA A 20 -26.95 27.34 -46.15
N GLY A 21 -27.78 26.51 -45.52
CA GLY A 21 -29.21 26.43 -45.79
C GLY A 21 -29.95 25.77 -44.64
N CYS A 22 -30.50 26.59 -43.74
CA CYS A 22 -31.59 26.18 -42.87
C CYS A 22 -32.86 26.00 -43.74
N GLY A 23 -33.46 24.82 -43.70
CA GLY A 23 -34.73 24.53 -44.38
C GLY A 23 -35.53 23.51 -43.57
N ASN A 24 -36.52 24.02 -42.84
CA ASN A 24 -37.50 23.24 -42.08
C ASN A 24 -38.49 22.61 -43.09
N ALA A 25 -38.56 21.28 -43.16
CA ALA A 25 -39.61 20.55 -43.87
C ALA A 25 -40.01 19.31 -43.07
N SER A 26 -41.23 19.34 -42.54
CA SER A 26 -41.86 18.25 -41.80
C SER A 26 -42.58 17.29 -42.76
N SER A 27 -42.24 15.99 -42.73
CA SER A 27 -43.17 14.87 -42.92
C SER A 27 -42.45 13.50 -42.86
N PRO A 28 -43.17 12.39 -42.58
CA PRO A 28 -42.78 11.45 -41.52
C PRO A 28 -42.33 10.06 -42.01
N ASN A 29 -41.89 9.26 -41.04
CA ASN A 29 -41.61 7.81 -41.08
C ASN A 29 -40.26 7.37 -41.66
N GLY A 30 -39.42 6.79 -40.79
CA GLY A 30 -38.30 5.96 -41.23
C GLY A 30 -37.20 5.77 -40.19
N THR A 31 -37.42 4.86 -39.23
CA THR A 31 -36.38 4.06 -38.55
C THR A 31 -35.13 4.81 -38.06
N SER A 32 -35.21 5.34 -36.84
CA SER A 32 -34.06 5.80 -36.06
C SER A 32 -33.14 4.61 -35.72
N ARG A 33 -32.02 4.55 -36.43
CA ARG A 33 -30.79 3.88 -36.01
C ARG A 33 -30.21 4.69 -34.84
N PRO A 34 -29.96 4.13 -33.64
CA PRO A 34 -29.23 4.86 -32.62
C PRO A 34 -27.78 5.00 -33.07
N GLY A 35 -27.44 6.19 -33.54
CA GLY A 35 -26.07 6.66 -33.68
C GLY A 35 -25.40 6.70 -32.31
N GLY A 36 -24.09 6.45 -32.31
CA GLY A 36 -23.24 6.36 -31.14
C GLY A 36 -23.50 7.49 -30.14
N THR A 37 -23.67 7.07 -28.90
CA THR A 37 -23.92 7.88 -27.72
C THR A 37 -22.94 9.03 -27.60
N ALA A 38 -23.55 10.18 -27.30
CA ALA A 38 -22.92 11.35 -26.72
C ALA A 38 -21.97 10.96 -25.58
N SER A 39 -20.88 11.73 -25.49
CA SER A 39 -20.11 11.95 -24.27
C SER A 39 -21.07 12.16 -23.10
N GLY A 40 -21.27 11.13 -22.27
CA GLY A 40 -22.03 11.26 -21.03
C GLY A 40 -21.29 12.22 -20.12
N ASP A 41 -21.97 13.30 -19.71
CA ASP A 41 -21.47 14.23 -18.70
C ASP A 41 -21.04 13.44 -17.47
N ALA A 42 -19.76 13.53 -17.11
CA ALA A 42 -19.25 12.89 -15.92
C ALA A 42 -20.03 13.41 -14.71
N LYS A 43 -20.60 12.50 -13.91
CA LYS A 43 -21.29 12.84 -12.65
C LYS A 43 -20.37 13.72 -11.82
N ALA A 44 -20.90 14.84 -11.33
CA ALA A 44 -20.14 15.74 -10.47
C ALA A 44 -19.64 14.98 -9.22
N PRO A 45 -18.39 15.21 -8.77
CA PRO A 45 -17.86 14.58 -7.57
C PRO A 45 -18.68 14.91 -6.32
N VAL A 46 -18.75 13.95 -5.40
CA VAL A 46 -19.28 14.14 -4.05
C VAL A 46 -18.41 15.14 -3.31
N LYS A 47 -19.05 16.15 -2.70
CA LYS A 47 -18.33 17.15 -1.91
C LYS A 47 -17.84 16.51 -0.62
N LEU A 48 -16.51 16.47 -0.44
CA LEU A 48 -15.88 15.98 0.78
C LEU A 48 -15.41 17.12 1.68
N ALA A 49 -15.55 16.92 2.99
CA ALA A 49 -14.86 17.75 3.98
C ALA A 49 -13.38 17.31 4.04
N VAL A 50 -12.50 18.08 3.42
CA VAL A 50 -11.07 17.79 3.29
C VAL A 50 -10.23 18.96 3.81
N PRO A 51 -8.92 18.77 4.07
CA PRO A 51 -8.06 19.85 4.51
C PRO A 51 -8.10 21.05 3.54
N PRO A 52 -7.95 22.30 4.02
CA PRO A 52 -8.13 23.51 3.22
C PRO A 52 -7.26 23.62 1.96
N LEU A 53 -6.13 22.91 1.93
CA LEU A 53 -5.23 22.87 0.79
C LEU A 53 -5.85 22.13 -0.43
N TYR A 54 -6.82 21.26 -0.20
CA TYR A 54 -7.51 20.51 -1.25
C TYR A 54 -8.87 21.14 -1.62
N ASP A 55 -9.27 20.97 -2.87
CA ASP A 55 -10.61 21.31 -3.36
C ASP A 55 -11.52 20.08 -3.23
N GLY A 56 -12.29 20.00 -2.15
CA GLY A 56 -13.19 18.88 -1.85
C GLY A 56 -14.36 18.70 -2.82
N ALA A 57 -14.62 19.67 -3.70
CA ALA A 57 -15.72 19.64 -4.68
C ALA A 57 -15.25 19.35 -6.12
N LYS A 58 -13.93 19.25 -6.36
CA LYS A 58 -13.34 18.94 -7.67
C LYS A 58 -12.64 17.60 -7.67
N GLY A 59 -12.22 17.17 -8.86
CA GLY A 59 -11.51 15.91 -9.07
C GLY A 59 -12.46 14.84 -9.59
N TRP A 60 -12.34 13.62 -9.07
CA TRP A 60 -13.17 12.50 -9.51
C TRP A 60 -13.36 11.47 -8.41
N ASP A 61 -14.40 10.66 -8.58
CA ASP A 61 -14.83 9.62 -7.66
C ASP A 61 -14.98 8.27 -8.35
N GLU A 62 -14.71 7.20 -7.60
CA GLU A 62 -15.06 5.82 -7.93
C GLU A 62 -15.75 5.20 -6.71
N SER A 63 -16.96 4.68 -6.90
CA SER A 63 -17.68 3.94 -5.85
C SER A 63 -17.51 2.43 -6.07
N LEU A 64 -17.24 1.70 -4.99
CA LEU A 64 -17.06 0.26 -4.95
C LEU A 64 -18.12 -0.36 -4.01
N PRO A 65 -19.33 -0.68 -4.52
CA PRO A 65 -20.44 -1.13 -3.70
C PRO A 65 -20.35 -2.58 -3.22
N TRP A 66 -19.30 -3.30 -3.63
CA TRP A 66 -19.14 -4.72 -3.35
C TRP A 66 -18.21 -5.01 -2.16
N VAL A 67 -17.49 -4.00 -1.66
CA VAL A 67 -16.46 -4.15 -0.63
C VAL A 67 -17.10 -4.25 0.76
N PRO A 68 -16.95 -5.38 1.48
CA PRO A 68 -17.53 -5.56 2.82
C PRO A 68 -17.06 -4.49 3.81
N GLU A 69 -17.89 -4.17 4.82
CA GLU A 69 -17.67 -3.07 5.78
C GLU A 69 -16.27 -3.08 6.42
N HIS A 70 -15.81 -4.25 6.87
CA HIS A 70 -14.56 -4.43 7.61
C HIS A 70 -13.37 -4.88 6.73
N ALA A 71 -13.53 -4.92 5.41
CA ALA A 71 -12.45 -5.27 4.50
C ALA A 71 -11.60 -4.04 4.16
N GLU A 72 -10.29 -4.22 4.00
CA GLU A 72 -9.42 -3.17 3.48
C GLU A 72 -9.83 -2.80 2.04
N PRO A 73 -10.05 -1.52 1.73
CA PRO A 73 -10.37 -1.08 0.37
C PRO A 73 -9.30 -1.52 -0.65
N PRO A 74 -9.69 -2.22 -1.73
CA PRO A 74 -8.74 -2.71 -2.73
C PRO A 74 -8.37 -1.59 -3.71
N VAL A 75 -7.55 -0.66 -3.22
CA VAL A 75 -7.06 0.52 -3.92
C VAL A 75 -5.55 0.61 -3.78
N ALA A 76 -4.85 0.92 -4.88
CA ALA A 76 -3.41 1.16 -4.86
C ALA A 76 -3.02 2.36 -5.72
N VAL A 77 -2.07 3.16 -5.22
CA VAL A 77 -1.37 4.16 -6.02
C VAL A 77 -0.21 3.50 -6.75
N LEU A 78 -0.09 3.73 -8.06
CA LEU A 78 1.05 3.23 -8.80
C LEU A 78 2.34 4.01 -8.47
N PRO A 79 3.51 3.35 -8.42
CA PRO A 79 4.79 4.02 -8.19
C PRO A 79 5.03 5.19 -9.16
N GLY A 80 5.49 6.33 -8.62
CA GLY A 80 5.60 7.57 -9.38
C GLY A 80 4.26 8.27 -9.68
N ALA A 81 3.19 7.93 -8.95
CA ALA A 81 2.03 8.78 -8.62
C ALA A 81 1.11 9.25 -9.77
N ALA A 82 1.23 8.73 -11.00
CA ALA A 82 0.42 9.18 -12.14
C ALA A 82 -0.94 8.44 -12.30
N ALA A 83 -1.19 7.40 -11.52
CA ALA A 83 -2.38 6.57 -11.68
C ALA A 83 -2.76 5.82 -10.40
N VAL A 84 -4.06 5.51 -10.30
CA VAL A 84 -4.66 4.71 -9.22
C VAL A 84 -5.29 3.47 -9.82
N ALA A 85 -5.00 2.31 -9.23
CA ALA A 85 -5.61 1.04 -9.54
C ALA A 85 -6.68 0.72 -8.48
N VAL A 86 -7.86 0.31 -8.93
CA VAL A 86 -8.95 -0.16 -8.08
C VAL A 86 -9.40 -1.54 -8.56
N LEU A 87 -9.81 -2.39 -7.62
CA LEU A 87 -10.43 -3.66 -7.96
C LEU A 87 -11.94 -3.49 -8.13
N THR A 88 -12.48 -4.04 -9.20
CA THR A 88 -13.90 -3.99 -9.56
C THR A 88 -14.42 -5.40 -9.82
N VAL A 89 -15.73 -5.62 -9.73
CA VAL A 89 -16.33 -6.90 -10.11
C VAL A 89 -16.51 -6.93 -11.63
N GLY A 90 -16.04 -8.00 -12.28
CA GLY A 90 -16.18 -8.18 -13.71
C GLY A 90 -17.62 -8.55 -14.11
N GLU A 91 -18.06 -8.11 -15.29
CA GLU A 91 -19.44 -8.36 -15.79
C GLU A 91 -19.77 -9.85 -15.90
N ALA A 92 -18.77 -10.70 -16.17
CA ALA A 92 -18.91 -12.15 -16.30
C ALA A 92 -18.61 -12.90 -14.97
N GLY A 93 -18.59 -12.19 -13.84
CA GLY A 93 -18.10 -12.69 -12.56
C GLY A 93 -16.57 -12.60 -12.41
N GLY A 94 -16.07 -12.75 -11.18
CA GLY A 94 -14.67 -12.52 -10.83
C GLY A 94 -14.32 -11.04 -10.68
N PHE A 95 -13.04 -10.72 -10.69
CA PHE A 95 -12.52 -9.38 -10.42
C PHE A 95 -11.73 -8.81 -11.60
N ALA A 96 -11.82 -7.51 -11.82
CA ALA A 96 -11.05 -6.79 -12.83
C ALA A 96 -10.33 -5.60 -12.19
N VAL A 97 -9.07 -5.40 -12.57
CA VAL A 97 -8.32 -4.19 -12.23
C VAL A 97 -8.72 -3.09 -13.19
N ARG A 98 -9.12 -1.95 -12.65
CA ARG A 98 -9.32 -0.72 -13.42
C ARG A 98 -8.28 0.29 -12.97
N THR A 99 -7.48 0.77 -13.92
CA THR A 99 -6.50 1.83 -13.64
C THR A 99 -7.02 3.14 -14.21
N ARG A 100 -7.02 4.20 -13.40
CA ARG A 100 -7.41 5.57 -13.78
C ARG A 100 -6.23 6.52 -13.68
N ALA A 101 -6.17 7.47 -14.61
CA ALA A 101 -5.22 8.57 -14.55
C ALA A 101 -5.55 9.45 -13.34
N ALA A 102 -4.56 9.71 -12.49
CA ALA A 102 -4.79 10.43 -11.24
C ALA A 102 -5.37 11.84 -11.44
N GLY A 103 -4.82 12.61 -12.38
CA GLY A 103 -5.22 14.00 -12.61
C GLY A 103 -6.55 14.20 -13.32
N THR A 104 -7.06 13.20 -14.04
CA THR A 104 -8.27 13.35 -14.89
C THR A 104 -9.38 12.35 -14.59
N GLY A 105 -9.08 11.28 -13.85
CA GLY A 105 -10.00 10.17 -13.62
C GLY A 105 -10.27 9.31 -14.85
N LYS A 106 -9.71 9.64 -16.02
CA LYS A 106 -9.90 8.86 -17.24
C LYS A 106 -9.36 7.44 -17.03
N VAL A 107 -10.16 6.44 -17.38
CA VAL A 107 -9.71 5.05 -17.40
C VAL A 107 -8.55 4.92 -18.39
N LEU A 108 -7.40 4.49 -17.89
CA LEU A 108 -6.22 4.18 -18.68
C LEU A 108 -6.34 2.80 -19.29
N TRP A 109 -6.73 1.83 -18.46
CA TRP A 109 -7.04 0.47 -18.90
C TRP A 109 -7.86 -0.30 -17.87
N THR A 110 -8.51 -1.36 -18.33
CA THR A 110 -9.23 -2.35 -17.52
C THR A 110 -8.77 -3.76 -17.91
N SER A 111 -8.51 -4.61 -16.91
CA SER A 111 -8.14 -6.00 -17.15
C SER A 111 -9.31 -6.82 -17.69
N ALA A 112 -9.02 -8.00 -18.23
CA ALA A 112 -10.01 -9.06 -18.30
C ALA A 112 -10.43 -9.45 -16.88
N ALA A 113 -11.63 -10.04 -16.73
CA ALA A 113 -12.02 -10.64 -15.46
C ALA A 113 -11.04 -11.76 -15.09
N TRP A 114 -10.46 -11.65 -13.91
CA TRP A 114 -9.61 -12.63 -13.28
C TRP A 114 -10.41 -13.36 -12.21
N LYS A 115 -10.25 -14.68 -12.16
CA LYS A 115 -10.90 -15.52 -11.17
C LYS A 115 -9.89 -15.83 -10.06
N PRO A 116 -10.20 -15.51 -8.79
CA PRO A 116 -9.35 -15.91 -7.69
C PRO A 116 -9.34 -17.44 -7.56
N PRO A 117 -8.38 -18.01 -6.79
CA PRO A 117 -8.47 -19.40 -6.35
C PRO A 117 -9.83 -19.73 -5.72
N LEU A 118 -10.15 -21.03 -5.66
CA LEU A 118 -11.38 -21.46 -4.99
C LEU A 118 -11.34 -21.01 -3.52
N PRO A 119 -12.39 -20.34 -3.02
CA PRO A 119 -12.43 -19.94 -1.61
C PRO A 119 -12.27 -21.15 -0.70
N LEU A 120 -11.54 -20.96 0.41
CA LEU A 120 -11.41 -21.99 1.44
C LEU A 120 -12.72 -22.11 2.20
N GLU A 121 -13.03 -23.31 2.69
CA GLU A 121 -14.27 -23.55 3.46
C GLU A 121 -14.34 -22.71 4.74
N TYR A 122 -13.17 -22.40 5.30
CA TYR A 122 -13.02 -21.55 6.48
C TYR A 122 -12.78 -20.06 6.14
N ALA A 123 -12.73 -19.68 4.86
CA ALA A 123 -12.48 -18.29 4.48
C ALA A 123 -13.61 -17.39 5.01
N GLU A 124 -13.23 -16.34 5.74
CA GLU A 124 -14.18 -15.34 6.17
C GLU A 124 -14.68 -14.51 4.97
N LYS A 125 -15.91 -13.99 5.06
CA LYS A 125 -16.47 -13.08 4.03
C LYS A 125 -15.63 -11.82 3.78
N LYS A 126 -14.73 -11.47 4.71
CA LYS A 126 -13.81 -10.33 4.61
C LYS A 126 -12.53 -10.63 3.81
N ASP A 127 -12.24 -11.91 3.52
CA ASP A 127 -11.06 -12.33 2.76
C ASP A 127 -11.29 -12.09 1.26
N ILE A 128 -11.23 -10.81 0.88
CA ILE A 128 -11.37 -10.35 -0.50
C ILE A 128 -9.99 -10.18 -1.15
N PRO A 129 -9.90 -10.23 -2.50
CA PRO A 129 -8.64 -9.98 -3.15
C PRO A 129 -8.13 -8.55 -2.90
N THR A 130 -6.83 -8.42 -2.69
CA THR A 130 -6.13 -7.15 -2.45
C THR A 130 -5.39 -6.67 -3.70
N VAL A 131 -5.04 -5.39 -3.75
CA VAL A 131 -4.29 -4.80 -4.87
C VAL A 131 -3.10 -4.00 -4.38
N LEU A 132 -1.96 -4.12 -5.07
CA LEU A 132 -0.73 -3.39 -4.80
C LEU A 132 -0.15 -2.78 -6.07
N GLY A 133 0.39 -1.57 -5.96
CA GLY A 133 1.26 -0.96 -6.96
C GLY A 133 2.71 -1.21 -6.59
N VAL A 134 3.46 -1.87 -7.47
CA VAL A 134 4.85 -2.29 -7.19
C VAL A 134 5.77 -1.80 -8.29
N GLU A 135 6.94 -1.30 -7.91
CA GLU A 135 8.04 -1.07 -8.84
C GLU A 135 9.09 -2.15 -8.60
N GLN A 136 9.38 -2.95 -9.63
CA GLN A 136 10.44 -3.95 -9.57
C GLN A 136 11.27 -3.88 -10.85
N ASP A 137 12.57 -3.63 -10.69
CA ASP A 137 13.55 -3.62 -11.78
C ASP A 137 13.16 -2.64 -12.91
N GLY A 138 12.70 -1.44 -12.51
CA GLY A 138 12.26 -0.37 -13.42
C GLY A 138 10.88 -0.58 -14.04
N ARG A 139 10.19 -1.67 -13.71
CA ARG A 139 8.83 -1.96 -14.20
C ARG A 139 7.80 -1.61 -13.14
N LYS A 140 6.77 -0.87 -13.56
CA LYS A 140 5.60 -0.57 -12.74
C LYS A 140 4.54 -1.63 -12.98
N LEU A 141 4.15 -2.30 -11.91
CA LEU A 141 3.27 -3.46 -11.93
C LEU A 141 2.07 -3.21 -11.02
N VAL A 142 0.91 -3.73 -11.42
CA VAL A 142 -0.23 -3.91 -10.51
C VAL A 142 -0.29 -5.39 -10.16
N VAL A 143 -0.35 -5.69 -8.86
CA VAL A 143 -0.47 -7.06 -8.36
C VAL A 143 -1.82 -7.20 -7.67
N VAL A 144 -2.64 -8.14 -8.13
CA VAL A 144 -3.84 -8.57 -7.41
C VAL A 144 -3.53 -9.87 -6.70
N SER A 145 -3.90 -9.97 -5.43
CA SER A 145 -3.60 -11.14 -4.61
C SER A 145 -4.87 -11.72 -4.00
N ALA A 146 -5.04 -13.04 -4.02
CA ALA A 146 -6.08 -13.72 -3.27
C ALA A 146 -5.58 -15.06 -2.73
N HIS A 147 -6.14 -15.47 -1.59
CA HIS A 147 -5.87 -16.74 -0.94
C HIS A 147 -6.98 -17.76 -1.26
N GLY A 148 -6.59 -19.01 -1.46
CA GLY A 148 -7.54 -20.10 -1.65
C GLY A 148 -6.89 -21.36 -2.18
N THR A 149 -7.69 -22.25 -2.76
CA THR A 149 -7.25 -23.55 -3.26
C THR A 149 -7.20 -23.58 -4.78
N VAL A 150 -6.14 -24.17 -5.33
CA VAL A 150 -5.96 -24.41 -6.78
C VAL A 150 -5.82 -25.89 -7.06
N GLY A 151 -6.33 -26.35 -8.21
CA GLY A 151 -6.21 -27.75 -8.63
C GLY A 151 -7.05 -28.74 -7.82
N LYS A 152 -8.10 -28.29 -7.12
CA LYS A 152 -9.10 -29.16 -6.49
C LYS A 152 -10.04 -29.72 -7.56
N ASP A 153 -10.23 -31.04 -7.56
CA ASP A 153 -11.17 -31.76 -8.42
C ASP A 153 -11.67 -33.03 -7.70
N ASP A 154 -12.40 -33.91 -8.40
CA ASP A 154 -12.99 -35.13 -7.81
C ASP A 154 -11.93 -36.16 -7.33
N LEU A 155 -10.66 -35.97 -7.70
CA LEU A 155 -9.56 -36.89 -7.39
C LEU A 155 -8.45 -36.24 -6.54
N HIS A 156 -8.43 -34.91 -6.43
CA HIS A 156 -7.39 -34.14 -5.74
C HIS A 156 -7.98 -33.07 -4.82
N GLU A 157 -7.45 -32.98 -3.60
CA GLU A 157 -7.84 -31.93 -2.63
C GLU A 157 -7.39 -30.52 -3.03
N GLY A 158 -6.50 -30.42 -4.03
CA GLY A 158 -5.87 -29.18 -4.45
C GLY A 158 -4.76 -28.72 -3.50
N ALA A 159 -4.13 -27.60 -3.85
CA ALA A 159 -3.09 -26.95 -3.06
C ALA A 159 -3.57 -25.59 -2.57
N GLU A 160 -3.35 -25.30 -1.28
CA GLU A 160 -3.58 -23.99 -0.71
C GLU A 160 -2.48 -23.01 -1.16
N VAL A 161 -2.88 -21.87 -1.72
CA VAL A 161 -1.97 -20.89 -2.30
C VAL A 161 -2.45 -19.47 -2.04
N VAL A 162 -1.49 -18.54 -1.99
CA VAL A 162 -1.76 -17.13 -2.32
C VAL A 162 -1.40 -16.95 -3.79
N ARG A 163 -2.41 -16.67 -4.62
CA ARG A 163 -2.23 -16.41 -6.05
C ARG A 163 -2.03 -14.93 -6.30
N LEU A 164 -0.98 -14.59 -7.05
CA LEU A 164 -0.67 -13.24 -7.51
C LEU A 164 -0.92 -13.12 -9.01
N ALA A 165 -1.89 -12.30 -9.43
CA ALA A 165 -2.06 -11.90 -10.81
C ALA A 165 -1.28 -10.59 -11.06
N VAL A 166 -0.27 -10.65 -11.94
CA VAL A 166 0.66 -9.54 -12.17
C VAL A 166 0.35 -8.89 -13.51
N PHE A 167 0.05 -7.59 -13.50
CA PHE A 167 -0.24 -6.80 -14.69
C PHE A 167 0.85 -5.76 -14.92
N ASP A 168 1.27 -5.61 -16.18
CA ASP A 168 2.07 -4.43 -16.57
C ASP A 168 1.18 -3.19 -16.49
N ALA A 169 1.65 -2.13 -15.83
CA ALA A 169 0.90 -0.88 -15.80
C ALA A 169 0.94 -0.15 -17.16
N ALA A 170 2.03 -0.26 -17.92
CA ALA A 170 2.26 0.50 -19.15
C ALA A 170 1.95 -0.32 -20.43
N GLY A 171 2.16 -1.63 -20.42
CA GLY A 171 2.03 -2.48 -21.62
C GLY A 171 0.68 -3.20 -21.79
N GLY A 172 0.21 -3.33 -23.03
CA GLY A 172 -0.96 -4.15 -23.40
C GLY A 172 -2.22 -3.36 -23.79
N PRO A 173 -3.32 -4.04 -24.16
CA PRO A 173 -4.55 -3.37 -24.59
C PRO A 173 -5.18 -2.56 -23.46
N ALA A 174 -5.98 -1.55 -23.82
CA ALA A 174 -6.71 -0.71 -22.86
C ALA A 174 -7.90 -1.43 -22.24
N THR A 175 -8.45 -2.46 -22.89
CA THR A 175 -9.58 -3.25 -22.40
C THR A 175 -9.26 -4.72 -22.50
N GLY A 176 -9.70 -5.51 -21.51
CA GLY A 176 -9.44 -6.95 -21.49
C GLY A 176 -7.96 -7.30 -21.32
N ARG A 177 -7.18 -6.42 -20.66
CA ARG A 177 -5.75 -6.67 -20.39
C ARG A 177 -5.60 -7.95 -19.57
N LYS A 178 -4.82 -8.90 -20.07
CA LYS A 178 -4.52 -10.15 -19.36
C LYS A 178 -3.35 -9.95 -18.39
N PRO A 179 -3.26 -10.72 -17.30
CA PRO A 179 -2.06 -10.76 -16.49
C PRO A 179 -0.85 -11.12 -17.37
N LEU A 180 0.30 -10.51 -17.10
CA LEU A 180 1.58 -10.96 -17.63
C LEU A 180 1.90 -12.39 -17.16
N ARG A 181 1.46 -12.70 -15.94
CA ARG A 181 1.63 -13.99 -15.27
C ARG A 181 0.69 -14.10 -14.09
N GLU A 182 0.42 -15.34 -13.72
CA GLU A 182 -0.15 -15.72 -12.43
C GLU A 182 0.92 -16.54 -11.69
N ILE A 183 1.14 -16.21 -10.41
CA ILE A 183 2.14 -16.86 -9.56
C ILE A 183 1.42 -17.44 -8.36
N ASP A 184 1.50 -18.75 -8.21
CA ASP A 184 0.98 -19.45 -7.04
C ASP A 184 2.09 -19.60 -6.01
N VAL A 185 1.90 -18.97 -4.84
CA VAL A 185 2.78 -19.13 -3.70
C VAL A 185 2.16 -20.16 -2.77
N PRO A 186 2.77 -21.34 -2.59
CA PRO A 186 2.28 -22.33 -1.64
C PRO A 186 2.28 -21.76 -0.22
N VAL A 187 1.15 -21.89 0.47
CA VAL A 187 1.00 -21.45 1.87
C VAL A 187 0.29 -22.53 2.68
N SER A 188 0.30 -22.35 4.00
CA SER A 188 -0.54 -23.12 4.91
C SER A 188 -1.02 -22.20 6.01
N VAL A 189 -2.32 -21.90 6.01
CA VAL A 189 -3.00 -21.01 6.95
C VAL A 189 -4.05 -21.83 7.71
N LYS A 190 -4.04 -21.75 9.03
CA LYS A 190 -5.05 -22.37 9.90
C LYS A 190 -6.17 -21.39 10.24
N ALA A 191 -7.41 -21.85 10.13
CA ALA A 191 -8.64 -21.05 10.20
C ALA A 191 -8.74 -20.04 11.37
N ASP A 192 -8.27 -20.40 12.57
CA ASP A 192 -8.68 -19.66 13.77
C ASP A 192 -7.64 -18.65 14.27
N ASN A 193 -6.37 -18.77 13.82
CA ASN A 193 -5.24 -18.05 14.41
C ASN A 193 -4.12 -17.71 13.42
N ASP A 194 -4.29 -18.00 12.14
CA ASP A 194 -3.32 -17.64 11.11
C ASP A 194 -3.89 -16.59 10.16
N GLY A 195 -3.01 -15.87 9.48
CA GLY A 195 -3.36 -14.92 8.44
C GLY A 195 -2.35 -14.95 7.31
N TRP A 196 -2.64 -14.18 6.27
CA TRP A 196 -1.74 -13.99 5.14
C TRP A 196 -1.64 -12.50 4.79
N ARG A 197 -0.53 -12.12 4.17
CA ARG A 197 -0.31 -10.75 3.70
C ARG A 197 0.63 -10.75 2.51
N VAL A 198 0.37 -9.84 1.57
CA VAL A 198 1.30 -9.48 0.51
C VAL A 198 1.76 -8.05 0.74
N SER A 199 3.08 -7.82 0.67
CA SER A 199 3.66 -6.49 0.82
C SER A 199 4.84 -6.31 -0.12
N ALA A 200 5.18 -5.06 -0.44
CA ALA A 200 6.36 -4.70 -1.23
C ALA A 200 7.25 -3.67 -0.52
N ASP A 201 7.08 -3.53 0.80
CA ASP A 201 7.61 -2.41 1.59
C ASP A 201 9.14 -2.37 1.65
N GLY A 202 9.80 -3.53 1.48
CA GLY A 202 11.26 -3.63 1.42
C GLY A 202 11.87 -3.44 0.02
N GLY A 203 11.05 -3.25 -1.02
CA GLY A 203 11.48 -3.13 -2.43
C GLY A 203 11.43 -4.44 -3.23
N ARG A 204 11.02 -5.55 -2.62
CA ARG A 204 10.63 -6.80 -3.27
C ARG A 204 9.34 -7.31 -2.65
N VAL A 205 8.59 -8.13 -3.40
CA VAL A 205 7.34 -8.70 -2.89
C VAL A 205 7.63 -9.80 -1.89
N LEU A 206 6.98 -9.69 -0.72
CA LEU A 206 6.92 -10.69 0.32
C LEU A 206 5.49 -11.19 0.44
N VAL A 207 5.29 -12.49 0.30
CA VAL A 207 4.08 -13.19 0.73
C VAL A 207 4.37 -13.81 2.09
N ALA A 208 3.69 -13.34 3.13
CA ALA A 208 3.81 -13.84 4.48
C ALA A 208 2.54 -14.59 4.90
N TYR A 209 2.68 -15.66 5.67
CA TYR A 209 1.57 -16.51 6.12
C TYR A 209 1.86 -17.22 7.47
N GLY A 210 0.84 -17.85 8.07
CA GLY A 210 0.93 -18.50 9.39
C GLY A 210 0.42 -17.57 10.49
N ASP A 211 1.00 -17.61 11.69
CA ASP A 211 0.53 -16.87 12.88
C ASP A 211 -0.08 -15.48 12.55
N HIS A 212 -1.32 -15.24 13.00
CA HIS A 212 -2.04 -14.00 12.73
C HIS A 212 -1.30 -12.77 13.26
N GLY A 213 -1.51 -11.65 12.57
CA GLY A 213 -0.95 -10.35 12.92
C GLY A 213 -0.21 -9.72 11.74
N ARG A 214 0.48 -8.60 12.02
CA ARG A 214 1.10 -7.80 10.96
C ARG A 214 2.24 -8.53 10.23
N TYR A 215 2.98 -9.37 10.95
CA TYR A 215 4.11 -10.14 10.43
C TYR A 215 3.87 -11.62 10.70
N PRO A 216 3.19 -12.31 9.77
CA PRO A 216 3.01 -13.75 9.87
C PRO A 216 4.34 -14.48 9.93
N ARG A 217 4.31 -15.67 10.54
CA ARG A 217 5.51 -16.44 10.90
C ARG A 217 6.39 -16.79 9.71
N TRP A 218 5.78 -17.22 8.61
CA TRP A 218 6.47 -17.73 7.45
C TRP A 218 6.44 -16.69 6.33
N GLY A 219 7.41 -16.79 5.42
CA GLY A 219 7.52 -15.85 4.31
C GLY A 219 8.20 -16.45 3.09
N ALA A 220 7.77 -15.97 1.92
CA ALA A 220 8.40 -16.24 0.64
C ALA A 220 8.60 -14.94 -0.13
N ALA A 221 9.80 -14.75 -0.68
CA ALA A 221 10.05 -13.69 -1.64
C ALA A 221 9.52 -14.08 -3.02
N VAL A 222 8.92 -13.12 -3.72
CA VAL A 222 8.43 -13.32 -5.08
C VAL A 222 9.09 -12.33 -6.02
N ASP A 223 9.69 -12.85 -7.08
CA ASP A 223 10.12 -12.06 -8.23
C ASP A 223 8.96 -11.96 -9.23
N LEU A 224 8.35 -10.78 -9.31
CA LEU A 224 7.21 -10.53 -10.19
C LEU A 224 7.55 -10.56 -11.70
N VAL A 225 8.83 -10.47 -12.06
CA VAL A 225 9.28 -10.47 -13.46
C VAL A 225 9.57 -11.88 -13.93
N SER A 226 10.27 -12.69 -13.14
CA SER A 226 10.56 -14.08 -13.50
C SER A 226 9.43 -15.05 -13.10
N GLY A 227 8.64 -14.71 -12.09
CA GLY A 227 7.68 -15.62 -11.44
C GLY A 227 8.31 -16.52 -10.39
N LYS A 228 9.61 -16.34 -10.07
CA LYS A 228 10.31 -17.18 -9.10
C LYS A 228 9.81 -16.91 -7.68
N VAL A 229 9.42 -17.98 -6.98
CA VAL A 229 9.09 -17.98 -5.56
C VAL A 229 10.28 -18.54 -4.77
N THR A 230 10.71 -17.85 -3.72
CA THR A 230 11.81 -18.27 -2.85
C THR A 230 11.31 -18.35 -1.40
N PRO A 231 10.94 -19.54 -0.91
CA PRO A 231 10.52 -19.72 0.47
C PRO A 231 11.73 -19.61 1.42
N TYR A 232 11.53 -19.03 2.60
CA TYR A 232 12.61 -18.84 3.57
C TYR A 232 12.70 -19.92 4.65
N GLY A 233 11.69 -20.79 4.80
CA GLY A 233 11.62 -21.72 5.93
C GLY A 233 11.53 -20.99 7.28
N ALA A 234 12.12 -21.56 8.33
CA ALA A 234 12.17 -20.94 9.66
C ALA A 234 13.06 -19.68 9.64
N PRO A 235 12.53 -18.48 9.94
CA PRO A 235 13.32 -17.25 9.82
C PRO A 235 14.55 -17.22 10.74
N SER A 236 14.50 -17.91 11.89
CA SER A 236 15.62 -18.05 12.82
C SER A 236 16.82 -18.77 12.19
N GLY A 237 16.56 -19.75 11.31
CA GLY A 237 17.60 -20.47 10.58
C GLY A 237 18.35 -19.61 9.55
N LEU A 238 17.87 -18.40 9.26
CA LEU A 238 18.56 -17.46 8.37
C LEU A 238 19.65 -16.66 9.08
N LEU A 239 19.61 -16.56 10.41
CA LEU A 239 20.52 -15.74 11.20
C LEU A 239 21.47 -16.62 12.01
N LYS A 240 22.78 -16.47 11.78
CA LYS A 240 23.82 -17.18 12.56
C LYS A 240 23.73 -16.91 14.06
N GLN A 241 23.25 -15.72 14.42
CA GLN A 241 23.03 -15.29 15.81
C GLN A 241 22.04 -16.19 16.56
N CYS A 242 21.17 -16.91 15.84
CA CYS A 242 20.16 -17.80 16.39
C CYS A 242 20.61 -19.25 16.53
N GLU A 243 21.84 -19.60 16.12
CA GLU A 243 22.39 -20.94 16.30
C GLU A 243 22.42 -21.29 17.79
N GLY A 244 21.66 -22.33 18.19
CA GLY A 244 21.55 -22.77 19.58
C GLY A 244 20.64 -21.92 20.48
N LYS A 245 19.94 -20.89 19.94
CA LYS A 245 19.12 -19.93 20.70
C LYS A 245 17.63 -20.01 20.38
N ASN A 246 17.05 -21.18 20.61
CA ASN A 246 15.65 -21.45 20.25
C ASN A 246 14.64 -20.60 21.04
N LEU A 247 14.96 -20.23 22.28
CA LEU A 247 14.06 -19.44 23.13
C LEU A 247 13.98 -17.99 22.65
N GLU A 248 15.12 -17.39 22.31
CA GLU A 248 15.25 -16.00 21.89
C GLU A 248 14.82 -15.80 20.42
N CYS A 249 15.01 -16.81 19.58
CA CYS A 249 14.73 -16.71 18.14
C CYS A 249 13.49 -17.49 17.68
N GLY A 250 12.83 -18.26 18.55
CA GLY A 250 11.74 -19.17 18.17
C GLY A 250 10.53 -18.51 17.49
N TRP A 251 10.39 -17.19 17.68
CA TRP A 251 9.30 -16.38 17.17
C TRP A 251 9.73 -15.42 16.05
N SER A 252 10.92 -15.60 15.49
CA SER A 252 11.44 -14.78 14.41
C SER A 252 10.47 -14.65 13.22
N ARG A 253 10.46 -13.50 12.55
CA ARG A 253 9.63 -13.18 11.38
C ARG A 253 10.48 -12.64 10.23
N VAL A 254 10.09 -12.92 9.00
CA VAL A 254 10.56 -12.13 7.85
C VAL A 254 9.64 -10.90 7.74
N VAL A 255 10.20 -9.73 8.03
CA VAL A 255 9.44 -8.47 8.14
C VAL A 255 9.26 -7.81 6.77
N ALA A 256 10.30 -7.87 5.93
CA ALA A 256 10.30 -7.34 4.57
C ALA A 256 11.40 -8.01 3.75
N VAL A 257 11.33 -7.86 2.42
CA VAL A 257 12.36 -8.36 1.50
C VAL A 257 12.89 -7.21 0.66
N SER A 258 14.21 -7.08 0.62
CA SER A 258 14.94 -6.16 -0.25
C SER A 258 15.66 -6.93 -1.37
N PRO A 259 16.17 -6.24 -2.40
CA PRO A 259 17.02 -6.87 -3.41
C PRO A 259 18.26 -7.58 -2.84
N LYS A 260 18.72 -7.21 -1.63
CA LYS A 260 19.88 -7.82 -0.96
C LYS A 260 19.53 -8.99 -0.05
N GLY A 261 18.25 -9.23 0.23
CA GLY A 261 17.81 -10.29 1.13
C GLY A 261 16.69 -9.85 2.10
N PRO A 262 16.22 -10.78 2.94
CA PRO A 262 15.16 -10.53 3.91
C PRO A 262 15.66 -9.74 5.13
N LEU A 263 14.81 -8.85 5.65
CA LEU A 263 14.92 -8.31 6.99
C LEU A 263 14.22 -9.27 7.95
N VAL A 264 14.95 -9.81 8.92
CA VAL A 264 14.45 -10.74 9.92
C VAL A 264 14.36 -10.05 11.27
N GLY A 265 13.19 -10.06 11.89
CA GLY A 265 12.96 -9.52 13.23
C GLY A 265 12.77 -10.64 14.25
N LEU A 266 13.25 -10.45 15.48
CA LEU A 266 13.22 -11.43 16.57
C LEU A 266 12.33 -11.01 17.74
N GLY A 267 11.85 -9.75 17.76
CA GLY A 267 11.14 -9.14 18.88
C GLY A 267 12.07 -8.50 19.92
N GLN A 268 13.32 -8.94 19.99
CA GLN A 268 14.40 -8.38 20.82
C GLN A 268 15.73 -8.53 20.06
N GLY A 269 15.79 -7.91 18.89
CA GLY A 269 16.88 -8.02 17.92
C GLY A 269 16.34 -8.16 16.50
N PHE A 270 17.16 -7.82 15.52
CA PHE A 270 16.82 -7.97 14.11
C PHE A 270 18.08 -7.90 13.24
N GLY A 271 17.99 -8.34 11.99
CA GLY A 271 19.11 -8.25 11.07
C GLY A 271 18.81 -8.70 9.66
N MET A 272 19.82 -8.59 8.80
CA MET A 272 19.80 -9.11 7.44
C MET A 272 20.83 -10.25 7.35
N PRO A 273 20.41 -11.48 6.97
CA PRO A 273 21.29 -12.64 6.85
C PRO A 273 22.56 -12.35 6.06
N GLY A 274 23.71 -12.64 6.67
CA GLY A 274 25.03 -12.47 6.04
C GLY A 274 25.50 -11.03 5.85
N ALA A 275 24.76 -10.02 6.33
CA ALA A 275 25.10 -8.61 6.13
C ALA A 275 25.33 -7.85 7.44
N TRP A 276 24.30 -7.69 8.27
CA TRP A 276 24.35 -6.87 9.50
C TRP A 276 23.31 -7.34 10.52
N PHE A 277 23.51 -6.97 11.78
CA PHE A 277 22.62 -7.29 12.90
C PHE A 277 22.44 -6.10 13.84
N SER A 278 21.40 -6.07 14.67
CA SER A 278 20.97 -4.89 15.44
C SER A 278 22.06 -4.32 16.35
N ASP A 279 22.96 -5.14 16.88
CA ASP A 279 24.11 -4.73 17.70
C ASP A 279 25.14 -3.89 16.92
N SER A 280 25.26 -4.09 15.61
CA SER A 280 26.18 -3.37 14.72
C SER A 280 25.60 -2.05 14.19
N VAL A 281 24.29 -1.82 14.37
CA VAL A 281 23.58 -0.65 13.84
C VAL A 281 22.88 0.16 14.94
N LEU A 282 23.31 -0.03 16.18
CA LEU A 282 22.75 0.60 17.36
C LEU A 282 22.75 2.15 17.25
N PRO A 283 21.60 2.83 17.40
CA PRO A 283 21.57 4.28 17.40
C PRO A 283 22.11 4.85 18.72
N ARG A 284 22.66 6.07 18.65
CA ARG A 284 23.10 6.79 19.86
C ARG A 284 21.93 6.94 20.85
N GLY A 285 22.19 6.57 22.10
CA GLY A 285 21.23 6.66 23.20
C GLY A 285 20.52 5.34 23.52
N ALA A 286 20.59 4.35 22.62
CA ALA A 286 20.05 3.02 22.88
C ALA A 286 21.00 2.19 23.74
N ALA A 287 20.44 1.33 24.60
CA ALA A 287 21.19 0.35 25.37
C ALA A 287 21.78 -0.71 24.44
N ARG A 288 23.00 -1.18 24.72
CA ARG A 288 23.64 -2.22 23.89
C ARG A 288 22.93 -3.58 24.03
N THR A 289 22.40 -3.84 25.21
CA THR A 289 21.65 -5.05 25.56
C THR A 289 20.45 -4.64 26.39
N TYR A 290 19.44 -5.51 26.43
CA TYR A 290 18.26 -5.33 27.27
C TYR A 290 18.04 -6.61 28.09
N SER A 291 17.68 -6.44 29.36
CA SER A 291 17.41 -7.57 30.24
C SER A 291 15.99 -8.07 30.02
N PHE A 292 15.84 -9.28 29.50
CA PHE A 292 14.55 -9.95 29.36
C PHE A 292 14.47 -11.09 30.37
N GLY A 293 13.74 -10.85 31.47
CA GLY A 293 13.70 -11.79 32.61
C GLY A 293 15.07 -11.91 33.28
N PHE A 294 15.63 -13.13 33.30
CA PHE A 294 16.91 -13.42 33.95
C PHE A 294 18.12 -13.39 32.99
N SER A 295 17.92 -13.10 31.70
CA SER A 295 19.01 -13.08 30.71
C SER A 295 19.12 -11.72 30.00
N SER A 296 20.36 -11.38 29.64
CA SER A 296 20.64 -10.27 28.72
C SER A 296 20.34 -10.73 27.30
N SER A 297 19.46 -10.01 26.61
CA SER A 297 19.15 -10.20 25.19
C SER A 297 19.73 -9.07 24.33
N TRP A 298 19.59 -9.21 23.02
CA TRP A 298 19.82 -8.10 22.11
C TRP A 298 18.74 -7.02 22.28
N ASN A 299 19.05 -5.80 21.86
CA ASN A 299 18.12 -4.69 21.88
C ASN A 299 17.64 -4.37 20.46
N GLY A 300 16.47 -3.77 20.39
CA GLY A 300 15.87 -3.26 19.18
C GLY A 300 14.76 -4.16 18.64
N ASP A 301 13.67 -3.56 18.18
CA ASP A 301 12.67 -4.27 17.40
C ASP A 301 12.21 -3.46 16.19
N VAL A 302 11.87 -4.14 15.12
CA VAL A 302 11.38 -3.51 13.89
C VAL A 302 9.90 -3.19 14.06
N TYR A 303 9.53 -1.92 14.08
CA TYR A 303 8.13 -1.46 14.14
C TYR A 303 7.42 -1.57 12.78
N GLY A 304 8.14 -1.31 11.69
CA GLY A 304 7.60 -1.52 10.37
C GLY A 304 8.51 -1.01 9.26
N VAL A 305 8.08 -1.25 8.02
CA VAL A 305 8.89 -1.02 6.83
C VAL A 305 8.05 -0.25 5.81
N ALA A 306 8.66 0.69 5.12
CA ALA A 306 8.08 1.37 3.97
C ALA A 306 9.21 1.94 3.09
N GLY A 307 9.07 1.78 1.76
CA GLY A 307 10.00 2.37 0.79
C GLY A 307 11.47 1.97 0.99
N GLY A 308 11.73 0.72 1.37
CA GLY A 308 13.09 0.21 1.60
C GLY A 308 13.74 0.67 2.90
N ARG A 309 12.98 1.34 3.78
CA ARG A 309 13.42 1.79 5.11
C ARG A 309 12.60 1.14 6.19
N PHE A 310 13.19 0.95 7.36
CA PHE A 310 12.48 0.43 8.51
C PHE A 310 12.60 1.38 9.70
N LEU A 311 11.50 1.45 10.46
CA LEU A 311 11.43 2.09 11.76
C LEU A 311 11.74 1.04 12.82
N ALA A 312 12.65 1.37 13.74
CA ALA A 312 13.01 0.53 14.87
C ALA A 312 12.86 1.30 16.17
N GLN A 313 12.50 0.55 17.21
CA GLN A 313 12.38 1.03 18.58
C GLN A 313 13.41 0.31 19.45
N TRP A 314 13.97 1.01 20.43
CA TRP A 314 15.05 0.52 21.26
C TRP A 314 14.85 0.95 22.70
N HIS A 315 15.20 0.07 23.64
CA HIS A 315 15.37 0.47 25.03
C HIS A 315 16.51 1.48 25.15
N GLY A 316 16.31 2.55 25.91
CA GLY A 316 17.31 3.58 26.15
C GLY A 316 18.42 3.10 27.09
N ALA A 317 19.64 3.59 26.89
CA ALA A 317 20.74 3.31 27.79
C ALA A 317 20.48 3.91 29.18
N GLU A 318 20.71 3.12 30.22
CA GLU A 318 20.55 3.54 31.61
C GLU A 318 21.31 4.86 31.89
N LYS A 319 20.67 5.74 32.66
CA LYS A 319 21.26 6.97 33.18
C LYS A 319 20.95 7.07 34.67
N ASN A 320 21.98 7.25 35.50
CA ASN A 320 21.86 7.43 36.95
C ASN A 320 21.08 6.30 37.67
N GLY A 321 21.19 5.05 37.21
CA GLY A 321 20.51 3.90 37.83
C GLY A 321 19.03 3.78 37.47
N SER A 322 18.54 4.54 36.49
CA SER A 322 17.22 4.39 35.89
C SER A 322 17.31 4.09 34.40
N ASP A 323 16.34 3.34 33.87
CA ASP A 323 16.22 3.06 32.44
C ASP A 323 16.24 4.36 31.63
N GLY A 324 16.96 4.33 30.51
CA GLY A 324 16.98 5.46 29.59
C GLY A 324 15.67 5.61 28.83
N PRO A 325 15.37 6.81 28.29
CA PRO A 325 14.18 7.01 27.48
C PRO A 325 14.21 6.14 26.21
N THR A 326 13.04 5.66 25.80
CA THR A 326 12.86 4.91 24.56
C THR A 326 13.42 5.68 23.37
N VAL A 327 14.27 5.01 22.59
CA VAL A 327 14.86 5.56 21.37
C VAL A 327 14.14 4.99 20.17
N TRP A 328 13.76 5.86 19.24
CA TRP A 328 13.21 5.49 17.94
C TRP A 328 14.20 5.88 16.85
N SER A 329 14.34 5.06 15.82
CA SER A 329 15.24 5.32 14.71
C SER A 329 14.75 4.77 13.39
N VAL A 330 15.17 5.42 12.30
CA VAL A 330 14.91 4.98 10.93
C VAL A 330 16.21 4.48 10.33
N HIS A 331 16.15 3.37 9.62
CA HIS A 331 17.30 2.71 9.02
C HIS A 331 17.01 2.30 7.56
N GLU A 332 18.05 2.22 6.74
CA GLU A 332 17.97 1.59 5.41
C GLU A 332 17.95 0.07 5.53
N VAL A 333 16.97 -0.62 4.93
CA VAL A 333 16.85 -2.09 5.02
C VAL A 333 18.10 -2.77 4.47
N GLY A 334 18.61 -2.33 3.33
CA GLY A 334 19.73 -3.00 2.63
C GLY A 334 21.11 -2.84 3.27
N SER A 335 21.27 -2.01 4.31
CA SER A 335 22.57 -1.80 4.96
C SER A 335 22.49 -1.71 6.48
N GLY A 336 21.30 -1.53 7.03
CA GLY A 336 21.07 -1.25 8.44
C GLY A 336 21.54 0.14 8.88
N ALA A 337 22.07 0.96 7.96
CA ALA A 337 22.62 2.27 8.30
C ALA A 337 21.54 3.17 8.93
N PRO A 338 21.82 3.82 10.08
CA PRO A 338 20.88 4.74 10.71
C PRO A 338 20.77 6.02 9.89
N LEU A 339 19.52 6.44 9.64
CA LEU A 339 19.18 7.65 8.89
C LEU A 339 18.77 8.80 9.81
N ALA A 340 17.97 8.50 10.82
CA ALA A 340 17.47 9.45 11.79
C ALA A 340 17.18 8.75 13.12
N ARG A 341 17.11 9.53 14.21
CA ARG A 341 16.71 9.05 15.53
C ARG A 341 16.04 10.13 16.35
N MET A 342 15.33 9.72 17.39
CA MET A 342 14.87 10.59 18.48
C MET A 342 14.65 9.79 19.77
N GLU A 343 14.55 10.50 20.88
CA GLU A 343 14.01 9.96 22.14
C GLU A 343 12.51 10.33 22.17
N CYS A 344 11.63 9.36 22.41
CA CYS A 344 10.19 9.58 22.48
C CYS A 344 9.57 8.51 23.37
N ALA A 345 8.87 8.92 24.44
CA ALA A 345 8.23 8.04 25.42
C ALA A 345 6.92 7.42 24.90
N TYR A 346 6.88 7.12 23.60
CA TYR A 346 5.83 6.27 23.03
C TYR A 346 6.26 4.83 23.25
N ASP A 347 5.65 4.23 24.26
CA ASP A 347 6.03 2.95 24.85
C ASP A 347 4.98 1.85 24.57
N ASP A 348 4.09 2.04 23.60
CA ASP A 348 3.32 0.90 23.07
C ASP A 348 4.25 0.07 22.19
N PHE A 349 4.72 -1.07 22.72
CA PHE A 349 5.69 -1.99 22.13
C PHE A 349 5.04 -3.28 21.58
N PRO A 350 4.13 -3.26 20.60
CA PRO A 350 3.79 -4.48 19.90
C PRO A 350 5.02 -4.92 19.12
N THR A 351 5.67 -6.01 19.54
CA THR A 351 6.86 -6.51 18.88
C THR A 351 6.52 -7.22 17.57
N VAL A 352 7.50 -7.55 16.73
CA VAL A 352 7.23 -8.35 15.50
C VAL A 352 6.65 -9.72 15.83
N THR A 353 6.76 -10.14 17.10
CA THR A 353 6.24 -11.41 17.62
C THR A 353 4.90 -11.24 18.34
N SER A 354 4.40 -10.02 18.52
CA SER A 354 3.09 -9.78 19.13
C SER A 354 1.98 -10.37 18.28
N GLN A 355 1.08 -11.10 18.95
CA GLN A 355 -0.13 -11.62 18.33
C GLN A 355 -1.14 -10.50 18.08
N GLY A 356 -2.10 -10.73 17.19
CA GLY A 356 -3.14 -9.77 16.84
C GLY A 356 -2.70 -8.68 15.88
N ASN A 357 -3.66 -7.83 15.49
CA ASN A 357 -3.40 -6.55 14.82
C ASN A 357 -2.88 -5.49 15.82
N SER A 358 -2.16 -5.91 16.86
CA SER A 358 -1.74 -5.09 18.01
C SER A 358 -0.83 -3.91 17.67
N ARG A 359 -0.46 -3.72 16.39
CA ARG A 359 0.19 -2.51 15.89
C ARG A 359 -0.85 -1.50 15.43
N THR A 360 -1.06 -0.48 16.25
CA THR A 360 -2.11 0.54 16.07
C THR A 360 -1.96 1.35 14.77
N TYR A 361 -0.73 1.53 14.26
CA TYR A 361 -0.51 2.44 13.12
C TYR A 361 0.38 1.86 12.00
N PRO A 362 0.04 2.09 10.72
CA PRO A 362 0.95 1.83 9.61
C PRO A 362 2.12 2.80 9.56
N VAL A 363 3.22 2.34 8.97
CA VAL A 363 4.32 3.22 8.57
C VAL A 363 3.88 3.97 7.33
N VAL A 364 3.88 5.29 7.41
CA VAL A 364 3.49 6.20 6.32
C VAL A 364 4.71 7.00 5.90
N THR A 365 4.83 7.25 4.60
CA THR A 365 5.97 7.98 4.02
C THR A 365 5.47 9.11 3.12
N SER A 366 6.26 10.18 3.03
CA SER A 366 6.05 11.15 1.97
C SER A 366 6.41 10.53 0.61
N PRO A 367 5.84 11.01 -0.51
CA PRO A 367 6.11 10.45 -1.85
C PRO A 367 7.60 10.37 -2.23
N SER A 368 8.41 11.36 -1.87
CA SER A 368 9.87 11.37 -2.06
C SER A 368 10.63 10.45 -1.08
N GLY A 369 9.95 9.97 -0.03
CA GLY A 369 10.54 9.19 1.06
C GLY A 369 11.38 10.01 2.04
N ARG A 370 11.36 11.35 1.96
CA ARG A 370 12.09 12.22 2.89
C ARG A 370 11.52 12.16 4.30
N PHE A 371 10.20 12.08 4.44
CA PHE A 371 9.53 11.99 5.73
C PHE A 371 8.95 10.60 5.93
N LEU A 372 8.97 10.14 7.18
CA LEU A 372 8.42 8.86 7.59
C LEU A 372 7.78 9.02 8.96
N ALA A 373 6.63 8.41 9.18
CA ALA A 373 6.00 8.36 10.50
C ALA A 373 5.31 7.02 10.75
N ALA A 374 5.04 6.75 12.02
CA ALA A 374 4.09 5.74 12.44
C ALA A 374 3.47 6.18 13.77
N GLY A 375 2.15 6.41 13.78
CA GLY A 375 1.49 6.92 14.99
C GLY A 375 2.13 8.24 15.44
N PRO A 376 2.53 8.39 16.71
CA PRO A 376 3.08 9.63 17.26
C PRO A 376 4.56 9.85 16.98
N VAL A 377 5.23 8.94 16.27
CA VAL A 377 6.64 9.11 15.92
C VAL A 377 6.79 9.51 14.46
N ALA A 378 7.37 10.69 14.20
CA ALA A 378 7.61 11.21 12.86
C ALA A 378 9.06 11.65 12.66
N PHE A 379 9.57 11.57 11.44
CA PHE A 379 10.97 11.84 11.10
C PHE A 379 11.10 12.70 9.84
N ASP A 380 12.01 13.68 9.87
CA ASP A 380 12.60 14.31 8.69
C ASP A 380 13.99 13.70 8.46
N LEU A 381 14.10 12.81 7.47
CA LEU A 381 15.35 12.12 7.16
C LEU A 381 16.39 13.06 6.54
N GLY A 382 15.97 14.15 5.90
CA GLY A 382 16.86 15.17 5.37
C GLY A 382 17.58 15.93 6.48
N ARG A 383 16.88 16.18 7.60
CA ARG A 383 17.45 16.81 8.80
C ARG A 383 17.99 15.81 9.83
N LYS A 384 17.76 14.51 9.62
CA LYS A 384 18.11 13.42 10.54
C LYS A 384 17.51 13.62 11.94
N GLN A 385 16.32 14.22 12.01
CA GLN A 385 15.62 14.59 13.25
C GLN A 385 14.26 13.89 13.30
N GLY A 386 13.80 13.61 14.52
CA GLY A 386 12.45 13.13 14.78
C GLY A 386 11.63 14.16 15.57
N VAL A 387 10.31 14.04 15.45
CA VAL A 387 9.30 14.80 16.19
C VAL A 387 8.46 13.80 16.97
N CYS A 388 8.45 13.95 18.29
CA CYS A 388 7.66 13.14 19.20
C CYS A 388 6.31 13.81 19.45
N LEU A 389 5.24 13.21 18.94
CA LEU A 389 3.86 13.67 19.05
C LEU A 389 3.08 12.90 20.14
N GLN A 390 3.81 12.21 21.01
CA GLN A 390 3.25 11.52 22.18
C GLN A 390 2.71 12.55 23.16
N GLY A 391 1.53 12.28 23.72
CA GLY A 391 0.94 13.11 24.76
C GLY A 391 1.79 13.14 26.04
N ASP A 392 1.78 14.28 26.72
CA ASP A 392 2.61 14.56 27.90
C ASP A 392 1.77 15.07 29.09
N GLY A 393 0.48 14.76 29.11
CA GLY A 393 -0.49 15.21 30.11
C GLY A 393 -1.10 16.58 29.81
N ASN A 394 -0.37 17.47 29.14
CA ASN A 394 -0.89 18.76 28.68
C ASN A 394 -1.27 18.75 27.20
N ARG A 395 -0.72 17.81 26.43
CA ARG A 395 -1.04 17.57 25.02
C ARG A 395 -1.58 16.16 24.84
N LYS A 396 -2.55 16.02 23.94
CA LYS A 396 -3.03 14.69 23.49
C LYS A 396 -2.04 14.11 22.48
N THR A 397 -1.93 12.79 22.46
CA THR A 397 -1.17 12.05 21.44
C THR A 397 -1.77 12.32 20.05
N ILE A 398 -0.92 12.50 19.04
CA ILE A 398 -1.36 12.67 17.65
C ILE A 398 -0.74 11.56 16.81
N ALA A 399 -1.59 10.77 16.15
CA ALA A 399 -1.17 9.74 15.22
C ALA A 399 -1.13 10.30 13.78
N VAL A 400 0.05 10.28 13.16
CA VAL A 400 0.25 10.70 11.78
C VAL A 400 -0.26 9.60 10.82
N GLY A 401 -1.12 10.00 9.88
CA GLY A 401 -1.71 9.11 8.87
C GLY A 401 -1.25 9.37 7.44
N ALA A 402 -0.74 10.56 7.13
CA ALA A 402 -0.20 10.87 5.81
C ALA A 402 0.76 12.06 5.84
N ILE A 403 1.71 12.11 4.89
CA ILE A 403 2.76 13.13 4.86
C ILE A 403 3.02 13.59 3.42
N SER A 404 3.15 14.89 3.22
CA SER A 404 3.54 15.54 1.95
C SER A 404 5.06 15.77 1.89
N ASP A 405 5.60 15.95 0.69
CA ASP A 405 7.05 16.16 0.48
C ASP A 405 7.59 17.50 1.02
N ASP A 406 6.71 18.44 1.33
CA ASP A 406 7.04 19.73 1.93
C ASP A 406 7.12 19.66 3.47
N GLY A 407 6.85 18.51 4.08
CA GLY A 407 6.81 18.31 5.54
C GLY A 407 5.44 18.54 6.16
N THR A 408 4.42 18.89 5.37
CA THR A 408 3.03 18.97 5.85
C THR A 408 2.53 17.55 6.13
N ALA A 409 2.09 17.28 7.35
CA ALA A 409 1.51 15.99 7.72
C ALA A 409 0.07 16.13 8.20
N TYR A 410 -0.70 15.07 7.98
CA TYR A 410 -2.09 14.95 8.38
C TYR A 410 -2.20 13.78 9.34
N GLY A 411 -2.89 14.00 10.45
CA GLY A 411 -3.06 13.01 11.49
C GLY A 411 -4.40 13.14 12.18
N ARG A 412 -4.58 12.32 13.22
CA ARG A 412 -5.72 12.38 14.13
C ARG A 412 -5.22 12.43 15.56
N VAL A 413 -5.95 13.17 16.39
CA VAL A 413 -5.78 13.08 17.84
C VAL A 413 -6.20 11.67 18.27
N ASP A 414 -5.32 11.00 19.00
CA ASP A 414 -5.54 9.65 19.51
C ASP A 414 -6.45 9.68 20.76
N GLY A 415 -7.40 8.74 20.84
CA GLY A 415 -8.37 8.61 21.94
C GLY A 415 -9.75 8.12 21.50
N ASP A 416 -10.57 7.67 22.47
CA ASP A 416 -11.87 6.98 22.28
C ASP A 416 -13.03 7.86 21.79
N ALA A 417 -12.74 8.99 21.15
CA ALA A 417 -13.79 9.82 20.59
C ALA A 417 -14.44 9.12 19.38
N SER A 418 -15.77 9.05 19.37
CA SER A 418 -16.55 8.57 18.22
C SER A 418 -16.22 9.33 16.93
N ASP A 419 -15.78 10.59 17.07
CA ASP A 419 -15.31 11.45 15.98
C ASP A 419 -13.86 11.89 16.23
N PRO A 420 -12.86 11.17 15.68
CA PRO A 420 -11.47 11.54 15.87
C PRO A 420 -11.18 12.88 15.18
N VAL A 421 -10.55 13.79 15.94
CA VAL A 421 -10.24 15.15 15.48
C VAL A 421 -9.06 15.12 14.52
N ALA A 422 -9.28 15.56 13.28
CA ALA A 422 -8.22 15.68 12.30
C ALA A 422 -7.32 16.89 12.60
N VAL A 423 -6.02 16.72 12.36
CA VAL A 423 -5.00 17.75 12.59
C VAL A 423 -4.05 17.86 11.41
N LEU A 424 -3.54 19.07 11.22
CA LEU A 424 -2.45 19.42 10.32
C LEU A 424 -1.19 19.66 11.15
N LEU A 425 -0.05 19.18 10.67
CA LEU A 425 1.25 19.27 11.34
C LEU A 425 2.29 19.83 10.36
N ASP A 426 3.25 20.60 10.88
CA ASP A 426 4.49 20.92 10.16
C ASP A 426 5.67 20.14 10.76
N LEU A 427 6.08 19.05 10.10
CA LEU A 427 7.18 18.19 10.55
C LEU A 427 8.57 18.81 10.39
N LYS A 428 8.67 20.03 9.84
CA LYS A 428 9.94 20.78 9.80
C LYS A 428 10.16 21.56 11.10
N THR A 429 9.16 21.75 11.95
CA THR A 429 9.38 22.36 13.27
C THR A 429 9.87 21.32 14.26
N ALA A 430 10.53 21.75 15.33
CA ALA A 430 11.05 20.82 16.35
C ALA A 430 9.93 20.08 17.10
N THR A 431 8.73 20.67 17.14
CA THR A 431 7.59 20.22 17.93
C THR A 431 6.45 19.64 17.09
N GLY A 432 6.51 19.75 15.76
CA GLY A 432 5.42 19.33 14.88
C GLY A 432 4.19 20.20 15.07
N ASP A 433 4.32 21.51 14.82
CA ASP A 433 3.31 22.51 15.17
C ASP A 433 1.94 22.09 14.62
N ALA A 434 0.99 21.89 15.53
CA ALA A 434 -0.29 21.28 15.22
C ALA A 434 -1.39 22.34 15.08
N LYS A 435 -2.21 22.19 14.04
CA LYS A 435 -3.44 22.97 13.83
C LYS A 435 -4.62 22.03 13.69
N VAL A 436 -5.66 22.27 14.48
CA VAL A 436 -6.92 21.52 14.40
C VAL A 436 -7.61 21.82 13.07
N LEU A 437 -8.00 20.77 12.35
CA LEU A 437 -8.83 20.85 11.14
C LEU A 437 -10.32 20.69 11.48
N GLY A 438 -10.63 19.93 12.53
CA GLY A 438 -11.99 19.71 13.04
C GLY A 438 -12.42 18.24 12.98
N ALA A 439 -13.58 17.94 13.56
CA ALA A 439 -14.23 16.63 13.43
C ALA A 439 -14.81 16.45 12.03
N GLY A 440 -14.90 15.20 11.56
CA GLY A 440 -15.47 14.86 10.24
C GLY A 440 -14.61 15.24 9.02
N VAL A 441 -13.47 15.92 9.22
CA VAL A 441 -12.52 16.19 8.13
C VAL A 441 -11.79 14.91 7.76
N GLN A 442 -11.93 14.49 6.50
CA GLN A 442 -11.24 13.34 5.94
C GLN A 442 -9.79 13.70 5.67
N ILE A 443 -8.83 12.93 6.22
CA ILE A 443 -7.42 13.08 5.88
C ILE A 443 -7.10 12.22 4.64
N PRO A 444 -6.16 12.66 3.78
CA PRO A 444 -5.75 11.85 2.64
C PRO A 444 -5.05 10.58 3.10
N GLN A 445 -5.21 9.48 2.38
CA GLN A 445 -4.37 8.28 2.49
C GLN A 445 -3.03 8.49 1.75
N HIS A 446 -3.03 9.27 0.66
CA HIS A 446 -1.83 9.72 -0.05
C HIS A 446 -1.95 11.20 -0.42
N THR A 447 -0.87 11.97 -0.26
CA THR A 447 -0.88 13.44 -0.31
C THR A 447 -0.51 14.06 -1.66
N SER A 448 0.13 13.32 -2.57
CA SER A 448 0.61 13.90 -3.83
C SER A 448 0.51 12.93 -5.01
N VAL A 449 -0.68 12.39 -5.21
CA VAL A 449 -1.02 11.56 -6.36
C VAL A 449 -1.32 12.49 -7.55
N ALA A 450 -0.30 12.81 -8.34
CA ALA A 450 -0.34 13.79 -9.43
C ALA A 450 -0.87 15.18 -8.99
N GLY A 451 -0.36 15.70 -7.87
CA GLY A 451 -0.80 16.99 -7.32
C GLY A 451 -2.18 16.97 -6.67
N SER A 452 -2.70 15.79 -6.34
CA SER A 452 -3.98 15.58 -5.66
C SER A 452 -3.82 14.70 -4.42
N GLY A 453 -4.72 14.84 -3.45
CA GLY A 453 -4.87 13.91 -2.34
C GLY A 453 -5.77 12.75 -2.74
N LEU A 454 -5.38 11.52 -2.41
CA LEU A 454 -6.25 10.34 -2.49
C LEU A 454 -6.92 10.13 -1.13
N PHE A 455 -8.25 10.13 -1.13
CA PHE A 455 -9.10 9.89 0.02
C PHE A 455 -9.87 8.60 -0.22
N VAL A 456 -9.92 7.74 0.80
CA VAL A 456 -10.72 6.52 0.77
C VAL A 456 -11.61 6.53 2.00
N THR A 457 -12.91 6.49 1.77
CA THR A 457 -13.94 6.58 2.80
C THR A 457 -15.14 5.72 2.42
N ARG A 458 -16.24 5.79 3.17
CA ARG A 458 -17.52 5.21 2.77
C ARG A 458 -18.55 6.31 2.50
N ASP A 459 -19.41 6.08 1.50
CA ASP A 459 -20.54 6.96 1.20
C ASP A 459 -21.75 6.64 2.09
N GLU A 460 -22.85 7.39 1.95
CA GLU A 460 -24.08 7.21 2.75
C GLU A 460 -24.74 5.84 2.59
N ASN A 461 -24.38 5.07 1.54
CA ASN A 461 -24.85 3.71 1.32
C ASN A 461 -23.81 2.67 1.79
N GLU A 462 -22.83 3.09 2.58
CA GLU A 462 -21.70 2.28 3.05
C GLU A 462 -20.82 1.72 1.93
N ASN A 463 -20.92 2.24 0.69
CA ASN A 463 -20.02 1.82 -0.37
C ASN A 463 -18.65 2.47 -0.16
N VAL A 464 -17.57 1.75 -0.48
CA VAL A 464 -16.24 2.37 -0.49
C VAL A 464 -16.20 3.44 -1.58
N LEU A 465 -15.88 4.68 -1.20
CA LEU A 465 -15.67 5.82 -2.08
C LEU A 465 -14.17 6.10 -2.18
N VAL A 466 -13.64 5.98 -3.40
CA VAL A 466 -12.27 6.36 -3.75
C VAL A 466 -12.34 7.73 -4.42
N ALA A 467 -11.73 8.72 -3.78
CA ALA A 467 -11.87 10.13 -4.15
C ALA A 467 -10.50 10.77 -4.33
N LEU A 468 -10.27 11.37 -5.50
CA LEU A 468 -9.11 12.21 -5.76
C LEU A 468 -9.52 13.68 -5.72
N ARG A 469 -8.84 14.46 -4.87
CA ARG A 469 -9.10 15.90 -4.70
C ARG A 469 -7.84 16.71 -5.01
N PRO A 470 -7.87 17.60 -6.03
CA PRO A 470 -6.70 18.40 -6.38
C PRO A 470 -6.38 19.42 -5.30
N LEU A 471 -5.13 19.86 -5.27
CA LEU A 471 -4.75 21.08 -4.53
C LEU A 471 -5.49 22.29 -5.13
N ARG A 472 -5.75 23.30 -4.29
CA ARG A 472 -6.43 24.55 -4.69
C ARG A 472 -5.56 25.49 -5.52
#